data_AF-A0A2E6C402-F1
#
_entry.id   AF-A0A2E6C402-F1
#
_cell.length_a   1.000
_cell.length_b   1.000
_cell.length_c   1.000
_cell.angle_alpha   90.00
_cell.angle_beta   90.00
_cell.angle_gamma   90.00
#
_symmetry.space_group_name_H-M   'P 1'
#
loop_
_entity.id
_entity.type
_entity.pdbx_description
1 polymer ?
#
loop_
_entity_poly.entity_id
_entity_poly.type
_entity_poly.pdbx_seq_one_letter_code
_entity_poly.pdbx_strand_id
1 'polypeptide(L)'
;MDELEEQIEIYESIIETNYEYWITENQLDIEKEDFRLKVDLTYRMRFQTFPVGDIDLEIRMDEICDEVGEAFLAQEASKQATVEADELRERFLKSVEIFLRQKSRAYEQRYPQNRRLKRKDISTIQRIDFITDVIDDKNSYVQIFDEMVEEGYFRLVEPGGHSKHDIFHVVEV
;
A
#
# COMPACT_ATOMS: atom_id res chain seq x y z
N MET A 1 -10.40 -41.89 -26.49
CA MET A 1 -10.60 -40.60 -25.81
C MET A 1 -10.59 -39.57 -26.89
N ASP A 2 -11.57 -38.66 -26.88
CA ASP A 2 -11.59 -37.56 -27.83
C ASP A 2 -10.38 -36.66 -27.53
N GLU A 3 -9.60 -36.30 -28.55
CA GLU A 3 -8.39 -35.45 -28.44
C GLU A 3 -8.68 -34.11 -27.73
N LEU A 4 -9.94 -33.69 -27.76
CA LEU A 4 -10.45 -32.50 -27.09
C LEU A 4 -10.66 -32.69 -25.57
N GLU A 5 -11.04 -33.90 -25.13
CA GLU A 5 -11.17 -34.22 -23.69
C GLU A 5 -9.80 -34.20 -23.01
N GLU A 6 -8.79 -34.78 -23.66
CA GLU A 6 -7.40 -34.77 -23.15
C GLU A 6 -6.86 -33.33 -23.03
N GLN A 7 -7.16 -32.44 -23.99
CA GLN A 7 -6.76 -31.03 -23.91
C GLN A 7 -7.49 -30.26 -22.80
N ILE A 8 -8.75 -30.59 -22.53
CA ILE A 8 -9.50 -29.99 -21.41
C ILE A 8 -8.87 -30.41 -20.08
N GLU A 9 -8.56 -31.69 -19.90
CA GLU A 9 -7.91 -32.21 -18.69
C GLU A 9 -6.54 -31.55 -18.46
N ILE A 10 -5.73 -31.40 -19.52
CA ILE A 10 -4.44 -30.70 -19.45
C ILE A 10 -4.63 -29.24 -19.02
N TYR A 11 -5.55 -28.52 -19.65
CA TYR A 11 -5.85 -27.14 -19.29
C TYR A 11 -6.28 -27.00 -17.83
N GLU A 12 -7.20 -27.85 -17.36
CA GLU A 12 -7.67 -27.81 -15.98
C GLU A 12 -6.54 -28.10 -14.99
N SER A 13 -5.69 -29.07 -15.29
CA SER A 13 -4.52 -29.41 -14.47
C SER A 13 -3.51 -28.27 -14.37
N ILE A 14 -3.24 -27.57 -15.49
CA ILE A 14 -2.32 -26.43 -15.52
C ILE A 14 -2.87 -25.28 -14.69
N ILE A 15 -4.16 -24.95 -14.86
CA ILE A 15 -4.82 -23.90 -14.07
C ILE A 15 -4.80 -24.25 -12.59
N GLU A 16 -5.09 -25.50 -12.22
CA GLU A 16 -5.11 -25.93 -10.83
C GLU A 16 -3.74 -25.82 -10.17
N THR A 17 -2.70 -26.35 -10.82
CA THR A 17 -1.33 -26.32 -10.28
C THR A 17 -0.85 -24.87 -10.10
N ASN A 18 -1.10 -24.01 -11.09
CA ASN A 18 -0.70 -22.61 -11.03
C ASN A 18 -1.52 -21.81 -10.01
N TYR A 19 -2.81 -22.11 -9.86
CA TYR A 19 -3.63 -21.48 -8.83
C TYR A 19 -3.16 -21.86 -7.43
N GLU A 20 -2.83 -23.12 -7.20
CA GLU A 20 -2.24 -23.55 -5.92
C GLU A 20 -0.95 -22.80 -5.63
N TYR A 21 -0.01 -22.80 -6.59
CA TYR A 21 1.29 -22.14 -6.44
C TYR A 21 1.18 -20.63 -6.24
N TRP A 22 0.49 -19.92 -7.13
CA TRP A 22 0.47 -18.45 -7.11
C TRP A 22 -0.51 -17.88 -6.10
N ILE A 23 -1.68 -18.47 -5.92
CA ILE A 23 -2.76 -17.91 -5.09
C ILE A 23 -2.78 -18.55 -3.71
N THR A 24 -2.83 -19.88 -3.65
CA THR A 24 -3.05 -20.60 -2.38
C THR A 24 -1.83 -20.56 -1.48
N GLU A 25 -0.62 -20.87 -2.00
CA GLU A 25 0.60 -20.82 -1.20
C GLU A 25 0.94 -19.41 -0.72
N ASN A 26 0.62 -18.39 -1.51
CA ASN A 26 0.80 -16.98 -1.16
C ASN A 26 -0.38 -16.37 -0.39
N GLN A 27 -1.40 -17.17 -0.08
CA GLN A 27 -2.57 -16.77 0.73
C GLN A 27 -3.31 -15.53 0.18
N LEU A 28 -3.40 -15.43 -1.14
CA LEU A 28 -4.12 -14.34 -1.79
C LEU A 28 -5.64 -14.60 -1.73
N ASP A 29 -6.41 -13.55 -1.45
CA ASP A 29 -7.88 -13.60 -1.43
C ASP A 29 -8.46 -13.44 -2.85
N ILE A 30 -8.22 -14.44 -3.70
CA ILE A 30 -8.65 -14.47 -5.10
C ILE A 30 -9.29 -15.83 -5.38
N GLU A 31 -10.49 -15.84 -5.96
CA GLU A 31 -11.17 -17.08 -6.33
C GLU A 31 -10.54 -17.74 -7.57
N LYS A 32 -10.60 -19.07 -7.65
CA LYS A 32 -10.04 -19.85 -8.78
C LYS A 32 -10.65 -19.43 -10.11
N GLU A 33 -11.94 -19.11 -10.12
CA GLU A 33 -12.68 -18.62 -11.28
C GLU A 33 -12.14 -17.28 -11.79
N ASP A 34 -11.77 -16.37 -10.89
CA ASP A 34 -11.21 -15.06 -11.25
C ASP A 34 -9.80 -15.19 -11.81
N PHE A 35 -8.97 -16.03 -11.18
CA PHE A 35 -7.65 -16.37 -11.72
C PHE A 35 -7.76 -16.97 -13.13
N ARG A 36 -8.62 -17.98 -13.29
CA ARG A 36 -8.87 -18.63 -14.59
C ARG A 36 -9.37 -17.64 -15.63
N LEU A 37 -10.33 -16.78 -15.27
CA LEU A 37 -10.84 -15.75 -16.18
C LEU A 37 -9.72 -14.82 -16.65
N LYS A 38 -8.85 -14.41 -15.74
CA LYS A 38 -7.74 -13.52 -16.07
C LYS A 38 -6.74 -14.18 -17.00
N VAL A 39 -6.38 -15.43 -16.72
CA VAL A 39 -5.52 -16.26 -17.60
C VAL A 39 -6.14 -16.39 -18.99
N ASP A 40 -7.41 -16.77 -19.08
CA ASP A 40 -8.13 -16.91 -20.34
C ASP A 40 -8.18 -15.61 -21.15
N LEU A 41 -8.44 -14.49 -20.49
CA LEU A 41 -8.47 -13.18 -21.14
C LEU A 41 -7.08 -12.83 -21.69
N THR A 42 -6.03 -12.99 -20.89
CA THR A 42 -4.65 -12.73 -21.31
C THR A 42 -4.25 -13.64 -22.48
N TYR A 43 -4.62 -14.92 -22.43
CA TYR A 43 -4.37 -15.89 -23.49
C TYR A 43 -5.01 -15.48 -24.80
N ARG A 44 -6.32 -15.15 -24.77
CA ARG A 44 -7.06 -14.73 -25.95
C ARG A 44 -6.56 -13.40 -26.51
N MET A 45 -6.19 -12.45 -25.65
CA MET A 45 -5.62 -11.18 -26.11
C MET A 45 -4.29 -11.39 -26.83
N ARG A 46 -3.43 -12.29 -26.34
CA ARG A 46 -2.09 -12.52 -26.89
C ARG A 46 -2.10 -13.40 -28.13
N PHE A 47 -2.82 -14.51 -28.09
CA PHE A 47 -2.77 -15.53 -29.14
C PHE A 47 -3.98 -15.54 -30.07
N GLN A 48 -5.03 -14.76 -29.75
CA GLN A 48 -6.28 -14.68 -30.53
C GLN A 48 -6.98 -16.03 -30.70
N THR A 49 -6.68 -16.98 -29.81
CA THR A 49 -7.21 -18.34 -29.77
C THR A 49 -7.72 -18.66 -28.37
N PHE A 50 -8.59 -19.67 -28.26
CA PHE A 50 -8.93 -20.26 -26.98
C PHE A 50 -7.81 -21.22 -26.55
N PRO A 51 -7.55 -21.37 -25.23
CA PRO A 51 -6.56 -22.32 -24.75
C PRO A 51 -6.87 -23.74 -25.24
N VAL A 52 -8.09 -24.22 -25.00
CA VAL A 52 -8.54 -25.53 -25.50
C VAL A 52 -8.65 -25.48 -27.03
N GLY A 53 -7.95 -26.41 -27.71
CA GLY A 53 -7.81 -26.45 -29.16
C GLY A 53 -6.51 -25.87 -29.69
N ASP A 54 -5.65 -25.28 -28.86
CA ASP A 54 -4.30 -24.86 -29.24
C ASP A 54 -3.30 -26.02 -29.10
N ILE A 55 -2.44 -26.18 -30.11
CA ILE A 55 -1.42 -27.24 -30.13
C ILE A 55 -0.27 -26.90 -29.17
N ASP A 56 -0.02 -25.60 -28.96
CA ASP A 56 1.03 -25.10 -28.07
C ASP A 56 0.46 -24.71 -26.69
N LEU A 57 -0.68 -25.29 -26.28
CA LEU A 57 -1.39 -24.98 -25.04
C LEU A 57 -0.46 -24.96 -23.82
N GLU A 58 0.28 -26.05 -23.59
CA GLU A 58 1.09 -26.22 -22.39
C GLU A 58 2.14 -25.11 -22.23
N ILE A 59 2.91 -24.85 -23.30
CA ILE A 59 4.00 -23.86 -23.28
C ILE A 59 3.43 -22.46 -23.07
N ARG A 60 2.35 -22.12 -23.78
CA ARG A 60 1.77 -20.77 -23.74
C ARG A 60 0.99 -20.49 -22.46
N MET A 61 0.38 -21.52 -21.87
CA MET A 61 -0.35 -21.37 -20.61
C MET A 61 0.59 -21.17 -19.45
N ASP A 62 1.72 -21.87 -19.41
CA ASP A 62 2.71 -21.73 -18.34
C ASP A 62 3.19 -20.27 -18.24
N GLU A 63 3.60 -19.69 -19.38
CA GLU A 63 4.03 -18.28 -19.45
C GLU A 63 2.93 -17.29 -19.01
N ILE A 64 1.66 -17.57 -19.35
CA ILE A 64 0.56 -16.68 -19.00
C ILE A 64 0.16 -16.82 -17.53
N CYS A 65 0.17 -18.03 -17.00
CA CYS A 65 -0.09 -18.29 -15.60
C CYS A 65 0.94 -17.58 -14.72
N ASP A 66 2.22 -17.63 -15.08
CA ASP A 66 3.30 -16.92 -14.38
C ASP A 66 3.08 -15.40 -14.42
N GLU A 67 2.83 -14.82 -15.60
CA GLU A 67 2.58 -13.38 -15.73
C GLU A 67 1.36 -12.92 -14.90
N VAL A 68 0.28 -13.70 -14.93
CA VAL A 68 -0.94 -13.38 -14.17
C VAL A 68 -0.69 -13.54 -12.67
N GLY A 69 0.02 -14.59 -12.25
CA GLY A 69 0.40 -14.84 -10.87
C GLY A 69 1.27 -13.72 -10.30
N GLU A 70 2.33 -13.34 -11.00
CA GLU A 70 3.20 -12.22 -10.64
C GLU A 70 2.41 -10.90 -10.54
N ALA A 71 1.49 -10.65 -11.46
CA ALA A 71 0.67 -9.44 -11.44
C ALA A 71 -0.23 -9.37 -10.19
N PHE A 72 -0.83 -10.50 -9.78
CA PHE A 72 -1.63 -10.55 -8.56
C PHE A 72 -0.79 -10.34 -7.30
N LEU A 73 0.40 -10.94 -7.22
CA LEU A 73 1.33 -10.70 -6.11
C LEU A 73 1.77 -9.23 -6.04
N ALA A 74 2.12 -8.63 -7.19
CA ALA A 74 2.51 -7.24 -7.25
C ALA A 74 1.35 -6.31 -6.82
N GLN A 75 0.11 -6.64 -7.23
CA GLN A 75 -1.07 -5.89 -6.82
C GLN A 75 -1.30 -5.98 -5.31
N GLU A 76 -1.18 -7.17 -4.72
CA GLU A 76 -1.38 -7.34 -3.28
C GLU A 76 -0.27 -6.67 -2.47
N ALA A 77 0.99 -6.80 -2.89
CA ALA A 77 2.10 -6.07 -2.28
C ALA A 77 1.89 -4.55 -2.35
N SER A 78 1.38 -4.04 -3.46
CA SER A 78 1.02 -2.62 -3.58
C SER A 78 -0.11 -2.22 -2.64
N LYS A 79 -1.14 -3.06 -2.46
CA LYS A 79 -2.22 -2.78 -1.51
C LYS A 79 -1.69 -2.77 -0.08
N GLN A 80 -0.88 -3.76 0.29
CA GLN A 80 -0.28 -3.82 1.63
C GLN A 80 0.57 -2.59 1.91
N ALA A 81 1.42 -2.18 0.95
CA ALA A 81 2.20 -0.96 1.08
C ALA A 81 1.32 0.29 1.28
N THR A 82 0.17 0.38 0.59
CA THR A 82 -0.77 1.49 0.82
C THR A 82 -1.43 1.44 2.20
N VAL A 83 -1.82 0.25 2.67
CA VAL A 83 -2.42 0.09 4.00
C VAL A 83 -1.41 0.45 5.11
N GLU A 84 -0.17 -0.01 4.99
CA GLU A 84 0.91 0.34 5.93
C GLU A 84 1.17 1.85 5.95
N ALA A 85 1.17 2.50 4.77
CA ALA A 85 1.32 3.95 4.67
C ALA A 85 0.15 4.70 5.33
N ASP A 86 -1.08 4.24 5.12
CA ASP A 86 -2.28 4.83 5.72
C ASP A 86 -2.30 4.65 7.25
N GLU A 87 -1.93 3.47 7.75
CA GLU A 87 -1.78 3.24 9.19
C GLU A 87 -0.73 4.17 9.81
N LEU A 88 0.41 4.33 9.13
CA LEU A 88 1.49 5.19 9.58
C LEU A 88 1.07 6.66 9.59
N ARG A 89 0.29 7.10 8.60
CA ARG A 89 -0.35 8.43 8.54
C ARG A 89 -1.32 8.63 9.72
N GLU A 90 -2.16 7.65 10.02
CA GLU A 90 -3.06 7.71 11.17
C GLU A 90 -2.31 7.80 12.51
N ARG A 91 -1.27 6.98 12.68
CA ARG A 91 -0.42 7.01 13.88
C ARG A 91 0.21 8.39 14.04
N PHE A 92 0.76 8.94 12.95
CA PHE A 92 1.32 10.29 12.95
C PHE A 92 0.31 11.35 13.40
N LEU A 93 -0.90 11.34 12.84
CA LEU A 93 -1.96 12.27 13.23
C LEU A 93 -2.34 12.15 14.71
N LYS A 94 -2.49 10.92 15.22
CA LYS A 94 -2.76 10.66 16.64
C LYS A 94 -1.65 11.23 17.54
N SER A 95 -0.39 11.02 17.17
CA SER A 95 0.76 11.54 17.92
C SER A 95 0.85 13.07 17.88
N VAL A 96 0.55 13.69 16.74
CA VAL A 96 0.41 15.16 16.63
C VAL A 96 -0.71 15.66 17.53
N GLU A 97 -1.87 14.99 17.54
CA GLU A 97 -2.99 15.39 18.40
C GLU A 97 -2.65 15.28 19.89
N ILE A 98 -1.99 14.19 20.31
CA ILE A 98 -1.51 14.01 21.69
C ILE A 98 -0.55 15.14 22.05
N PHE A 99 0.41 15.46 21.17
CA PHE A 99 1.36 16.54 21.37
C PHE A 99 0.65 17.89 21.54
N LEU A 100 -0.32 18.20 20.67
CA LEU A 100 -1.09 19.44 20.74
C LEU A 100 -1.95 19.53 22.02
N ARG A 101 -2.57 18.42 22.44
CA ARG A 101 -3.32 18.32 23.71
C ARG A 101 -2.42 18.50 24.94
N GLN A 102 -1.20 17.96 24.91
CA GLN A 102 -0.22 18.19 25.98
C GLN A 102 0.21 19.65 26.00
N LYS A 103 0.52 20.21 24.82
CA LYS A 103 0.87 21.62 24.67
C LYS A 103 -0.21 22.53 25.22
N SER A 104 -1.49 22.27 24.92
CA SER A 104 -2.63 23.06 25.40
C SER A 104 -2.83 23.03 26.92
N ARG A 105 -2.28 22.02 27.61
CA ARG A 105 -2.32 21.92 29.09
C ARG A 105 -1.20 22.67 29.80
N ALA A 106 -0.24 23.26 29.07
CA ALA A 106 0.83 24.04 29.67
C ALA A 106 0.28 25.30 30.36
N TYR A 107 0.67 25.51 31.63
CA TYR A 107 0.08 26.49 32.55
C TYR A 107 0.26 27.96 32.08
N GLU A 108 1.22 28.24 31.20
CA GLU A 108 1.48 29.57 30.63
C GLU A 108 1.25 29.56 29.11
N GLN A 109 0.01 29.67 28.67
CA GLN A 109 -0.29 29.95 27.26
C GLN A 109 -0.70 31.41 27.07
N ARG A 110 0.15 32.20 26.40
CA ARG A 110 -0.16 33.62 26.08
C ARG A 110 -1.18 33.79 24.94
N TYR A 111 -1.46 32.75 24.14
CA TYR A 111 -2.37 32.78 22.98
C TYR A 111 -2.95 31.37 22.72
N PRO A 112 -4.10 31.23 22.03
CA PRO A 112 -4.63 29.94 21.58
C PRO A 112 -3.72 29.35 20.49
N GLN A 113 -2.59 28.78 20.91
CA GLN A 113 -1.63 28.07 20.04
C GLN A 113 -1.93 26.56 19.97
N ASN A 114 -3.13 26.15 20.36
CA ASN A 114 -3.54 24.75 20.50
C ASN A 114 -3.42 23.93 19.20
N ARG A 115 -3.41 24.57 18.03
CA ARG A 115 -3.25 23.90 16.72
C ARG A 115 -2.01 24.32 15.94
N ARG A 116 -1.06 25.04 16.57
CA ARG A 116 0.20 25.45 15.90
C ARG A 116 1.35 24.58 16.39
N LEU A 117 2.21 24.15 15.49
CA LEU A 117 3.42 23.37 15.78
C LEU A 117 4.58 23.82 14.91
N LYS A 118 5.82 23.62 15.38
CA LYS A 118 7.03 23.89 14.60
C LYS A 118 7.46 22.63 13.86
N ARG A 119 8.17 22.78 12.74
CA ARG A 119 8.77 21.63 12.02
C ARG A 119 9.65 20.76 12.93
N LYS A 120 10.45 21.36 13.81
CA LYS A 120 11.25 20.62 14.80
C LYS A 120 10.42 19.77 15.80
N ASP A 121 9.15 20.13 16.01
CA ASP A 121 8.28 19.41 16.93
C ASP A 121 7.91 18.04 16.33
N ILE A 122 7.79 17.95 14.99
CA ILE A 122 7.61 16.67 14.26
C ILE A 122 8.80 15.74 14.50
N SER A 123 10.03 16.24 14.38
CA SER A 123 11.23 15.44 14.67
C SER A 123 11.27 14.98 16.13
N THR A 124 10.67 15.74 17.04
CA THR A 124 10.57 15.38 18.46
C THR A 124 9.54 14.26 18.68
N ILE A 125 8.35 14.39 18.06
CA ILE A 125 7.31 13.36 18.09
C ILE A 125 7.85 12.05 17.52
N GLN A 126 8.45 12.10 16.33
CA GLN A 126 9.07 10.94 15.69
C GLN A 126 10.11 10.25 16.58
N ARG A 127 10.97 11.03 17.23
CA ARG A 127 11.97 10.48 18.14
C ARG A 127 11.34 9.79 19.35
N ILE A 128 10.26 10.34 19.91
CA ILE A 128 9.55 9.72 21.04
C ILE A 128 8.94 8.40 20.59
N ASP A 129 8.20 8.42 19.48
CA ASP A 129 7.47 7.26 18.98
C ASP A 129 8.41 6.14 18.53
N PHE A 130 9.57 6.48 17.97
CA PHE A 130 10.63 5.50 17.66
C PHE A 130 11.25 4.88 18.92
N ILE A 131 11.46 5.66 19.99
CA ILE A 131 12.01 5.13 21.26
C ILE A 131 10.99 4.23 21.97
N THR A 132 9.70 4.47 21.77
CA THR A 132 8.61 3.68 22.35
C THR A 132 8.14 2.53 21.46
N ASP A 133 8.89 2.19 20.41
CA ASP A 133 8.57 1.13 19.43
C ASP A 133 7.16 1.26 18.79
N VAL A 134 6.70 2.50 18.59
CA VAL A 134 5.42 2.81 17.90
C VAL A 134 5.61 2.88 16.39
N ILE A 135 6.83 3.23 15.95
CA ILE A 135 7.26 3.26 14.55
C ILE A 135 8.60 2.56 14.38
N ASP A 136 8.79 1.91 13.24
CA ASP A 136 9.97 1.11 12.96
C ASP A 136 11.12 1.90 12.31
N ASP A 137 10.81 2.98 11.58
CA ASP A 137 11.82 3.84 10.96
C ASP A 137 11.90 5.24 11.59
N LYS A 138 13.15 5.70 11.71
CA LYS A 138 13.53 6.95 12.36
C LYS A 138 13.23 8.19 11.52
N ASN A 139 12.74 8.06 10.29
CA ASN A 139 12.46 9.16 9.35
C ASN A 139 11.03 9.14 8.77
N SER A 140 10.22 8.13 9.10
CA SER A 140 8.86 7.91 8.61
C SER A 140 7.94 9.13 8.67
N TYR A 141 7.90 9.84 9.80
CA TYR A 141 6.96 10.95 10.01
C TYR A 141 7.38 12.25 9.34
N VAL A 142 8.68 12.45 9.07
CA VAL A 142 9.12 13.65 8.35
C VAL A 142 8.65 13.61 6.90
N GLN A 143 8.73 12.44 6.26
CA GLN A 143 8.26 12.26 4.88
C GLN A 143 6.74 12.43 4.80
N ILE A 144 6.00 11.74 5.67
CA ILE A 144 4.55 11.88 5.77
C ILE A 144 4.13 13.33 6.04
N PHE A 145 4.85 14.03 6.92
CA PHE A 145 4.53 15.43 7.20
C PHE A 145 4.65 16.31 5.95
N ASP A 146 5.70 16.13 5.14
CA ASP A 146 5.88 16.91 3.92
C ASP A 146 4.79 16.61 2.88
N GLU A 147 4.42 15.34 2.70
CA GLU A 147 3.27 14.94 1.86
C GLU A 147 1.97 15.59 2.35
N MET A 148 1.71 15.54 3.65
CA MET A 148 0.49 16.11 4.25
C MET A 148 0.46 17.65 4.21
N VAL A 149 1.62 18.31 4.12
CA VAL A 149 1.68 19.76 3.85
C VAL A 149 1.23 20.04 2.42
N GLU A 150 1.65 19.22 1.44
CA GLU A 150 1.23 19.33 0.04
C GLU A 150 -0.27 19.04 -0.14
N GLU A 151 -0.78 18.03 0.57
CA GLU A 151 -2.21 17.67 0.58
C GLU A 151 -3.08 18.71 1.33
N GLY A 152 -2.47 19.62 2.11
CA GLY A 152 -3.15 20.75 2.75
C GLY A 152 -3.63 20.52 4.18
N TYR A 153 -3.30 19.39 4.80
CA TYR A 153 -3.57 19.11 6.22
C TYR A 153 -2.79 20.04 7.16
N PHE A 154 -1.60 20.48 6.75
CA PHE A 154 -0.76 21.41 7.48
C PHE A 154 -0.47 22.66 6.66
N ARG A 155 -0.90 23.82 7.15
CA ARG A 155 -0.62 25.10 6.49
C ARG A 155 0.57 25.80 7.13
N LEU A 156 1.58 26.13 6.35
CA LEU A 156 2.65 27.04 6.79
C LEU A 156 2.05 28.43 7.08
N VAL A 157 2.20 28.92 8.31
CA VAL A 157 1.67 30.22 8.75
C VAL A 157 2.78 31.24 8.91
N GLU A 158 3.94 30.82 9.38
CA GLU A 158 5.07 31.72 9.63
C GLU A 158 6.39 31.01 9.28
N PRO A 159 7.17 31.54 8.33
CA PRO A 159 8.50 31.03 8.04
C PRO A 159 9.45 31.42 9.18
N GLY A 160 10.23 30.46 9.66
CA GLY A 160 11.28 30.71 10.64
C GLY A 160 12.55 31.23 9.97
N GLY A 161 13.50 31.76 10.76
CA GLY A 161 14.85 32.07 10.25
C GLY A 161 15.63 30.82 9.77
N HIS A 162 15.09 29.63 10.02
CA HIS A 162 15.53 28.35 9.47
C HIS A 162 14.29 27.44 9.36
N SER A 163 14.24 26.57 8.36
CA SER A 163 13.12 25.64 8.11
C SER A 163 12.66 24.83 9.33
N LYS A 164 13.56 24.43 10.24
CA LYS A 164 13.23 23.74 11.49
C LYS A 164 12.36 24.57 12.45
N HIS A 165 12.30 25.88 12.26
CA HIS A 165 11.54 26.82 13.06
C HIS A 165 10.25 27.31 12.38
N ASP A 166 9.98 26.84 11.17
CA ASP A 166 8.73 27.10 10.45
C ASP A 166 7.54 26.65 11.30
N ILE A 167 6.52 27.51 11.35
CA ILE A 167 5.31 27.31 12.14
C ILE A 167 4.18 26.90 11.22
N PHE A 168 3.65 25.72 11.47
CA PHE A 168 2.52 25.15 10.77
C PHE A 168 1.27 25.21 11.64
N HIS A 169 0.12 25.32 10.99
CA HIS A 169 -1.20 25.22 11.59
C HIS A 169 -1.90 23.97 11.05
N VAL A 170 -2.41 23.15 11.96
CA VAL A 170 -3.17 21.95 11.62
C VAL A 170 -4.58 22.35 11.21
N VAL A 171 -4.91 22.15 9.94
CA VAL A 171 -6.23 22.45 9.36
C VAL A 171 -7.19 21.32 9.78
N GLU A 172 -8.41 21.65 10.23
CA GLU A 172 -9.47 20.62 10.36
C GLU A 172 -9.90 20.23 8.95
N VAL A 173 -9.79 18.93 8.65
CA VAL A 173 -10.39 18.32 7.47
C VAL A 173 -11.70 17.68 7.90
#